data_AF-A0A6L6XBD8-F1
#
_entry.id   AF-A0A6L6XBD8-F1
#
_cell.length_a   1.000
_cell.length_b   1.000
_cell.length_c   1.000
_cell.angle_alpha   90.00
_cell.angle_beta   90.00
_cell.angle_gamma   90.00
#
_symmetry.space_group_name_H-M   'P 1'
#
loop_
_entity.id
_entity.type
_entity.pdbx_description
1 polymer ?
#
loop_
_entity_poly.entity_id
_entity_poly.type
_entity_poly.pdbx_seq_one_letter_code
_entity_poly.pdbx_strand_id
1 'polypeptide(L)'
;MSGDLKYPDGIVGKILFDPIKEGADRLCVLTAEATPSMASWLLKSYEELGISDVAVELIICSTLNKGMDKELHESFKELHGTRYSDKWGNFSCGYLIHPPALESDNYYIWLNRDKPVRAYTLSGSFTQQYFLHDNKENVNETNAALAYTIYMDAEKRTMYCTHAEVDEYVVFCSSEDNVREQMAADTENCVHLSLLARGGETGTRSGLNWGQRNKRNRNEAYIPLPSHIAKSGFFPLDKQHFLVVTDDHHTLQLRVEQQNDKAITTPDSNALLGEYFRNRLGLSNGAYVRKDDLLAYGRTDVTFYKIDEEQYYMDFSVEEK
;
A
#
# COMPACT_ATOMS: atom_id res chain seq x y z
N MET A 1 -16.86 -11.21 -19.53
CA MET A 1 -17.48 -10.02 -18.94
C MET A 1 -16.34 -9.14 -18.50
N SER A 2 -16.21 -7.96 -19.10
CA SER A 2 -15.24 -6.96 -18.65
C SER A 2 -15.53 -6.73 -17.17
N GLY A 3 -14.53 -6.95 -16.32
CA GLY A 3 -14.58 -6.44 -14.96
C GLY A 3 -14.52 -4.93 -15.11
N ASP A 4 -15.69 -4.31 -15.21
CA ASP A 4 -15.80 -2.87 -15.10
C ASP A 4 -15.11 -2.49 -13.79
N LEU A 5 -14.16 -1.56 -13.89
CA LEU A 5 -13.49 -1.05 -12.71
C LEU A 5 -14.58 -0.65 -11.69
N LYS A 6 -14.44 -1.08 -10.44
CA LYS A 6 -14.98 -0.30 -9.31
C LYS A 6 -14.12 0.97 -9.21
N TYR A 7 -14.25 1.82 -10.22
CA TYR A 7 -13.80 3.20 -10.16
C TYR A 7 -14.63 3.93 -9.09
N PRO A 8 -14.16 5.07 -8.58
CA PRO A 8 -14.59 5.58 -7.29
C PRO A 8 -16.08 5.92 -7.28
N ASP A 9 -16.85 5.06 -6.60
CA ASP A 9 -18.28 5.23 -6.37
C ASP A 9 -18.53 5.69 -4.92
N GLY A 10 -19.73 6.20 -4.66
CA GLY A 10 -20.18 6.57 -3.31
C GLY A 10 -19.28 7.61 -2.64
N ILE A 11 -18.88 7.33 -1.39
CA ILE A 11 -18.08 8.23 -0.55
C ILE A 11 -16.71 8.54 -1.15
N VAL A 12 -16.08 7.55 -1.78
CA VAL A 12 -14.75 7.66 -2.38
C VAL A 12 -14.79 8.66 -3.53
N GLY A 13 -15.74 8.49 -4.46
CA GLY A 13 -15.95 9.40 -5.59
C GLY A 13 -16.17 10.82 -5.10
N LYS A 14 -17.11 10.99 -4.16
CA LYS A 14 -17.49 12.29 -3.62
C LYS A 14 -16.35 13.04 -2.95
N ILE A 15 -15.52 12.34 -2.16
CA ILE A 15 -14.50 12.98 -1.32
C ILE A 15 -13.16 13.05 -2.01
N LEU A 16 -12.75 12.02 -2.73
CA LEU A 16 -11.37 11.87 -3.23
C LEU A 16 -11.23 12.16 -4.73
N PHE A 17 -12.33 12.28 -5.50
CA PHE A 17 -12.25 12.43 -6.96
C PHE A 17 -13.10 13.56 -7.54
N ASP A 18 -14.32 13.76 -7.07
CA ASP A 18 -15.22 14.79 -7.61
C ASP A 18 -14.64 16.22 -7.50
N PRO A 19 -13.97 16.61 -6.39
CA PRO A 19 -13.36 17.93 -6.30
C PRO A 19 -12.28 18.21 -7.36
N ILE A 20 -11.61 17.18 -7.88
CA ILE A 20 -10.63 17.30 -8.97
C ILE A 20 -11.34 17.74 -10.25
N LYS A 21 -12.53 17.19 -10.53
CA LYS A 21 -13.36 17.58 -11.70
C LYS A 21 -13.84 19.03 -11.57
N GLU A 22 -13.95 19.55 -10.35
CA GLU A 22 -14.26 20.96 -10.04
C GLU A 22 -13.01 21.88 -10.14
N GLY A 23 -11.83 21.33 -10.43
CA GLY A 23 -10.59 22.07 -10.64
C GLY A 23 -9.70 22.20 -9.40
N ALA A 24 -9.92 21.40 -8.35
CA ALA A 24 -9.02 21.33 -7.21
C ALA A 24 -7.69 20.63 -7.60
N ASP A 25 -6.58 21.12 -7.06
CA ASP A 25 -5.21 20.70 -7.38
C ASP A 25 -4.44 20.16 -6.18
N ARG A 26 -4.98 20.30 -4.96
CA ARG A 26 -4.34 19.78 -3.75
C ARG A 26 -5.35 19.23 -2.74
N LEU A 27 -5.11 18.01 -2.28
CA LEU A 27 -5.83 17.33 -1.21
C LEU A 27 -4.95 17.33 0.05
N CYS A 28 -5.39 18.03 1.07
CA CYS A 28 -4.81 18.01 2.41
C CYS A 28 -5.65 17.09 3.30
N VAL A 29 -5.05 15.99 3.75
CA VAL A 29 -5.66 15.00 4.64
C VAL A 29 -5.08 15.15 6.04
N LEU A 30 -5.93 15.42 7.02
CA LEU A 30 -5.60 15.40 8.44
C LEU A 30 -6.40 14.28 9.08
N THR A 31 -5.75 13.26 9.60
CA THR A 31 -6.44 12.05 10.08
C THR A 31 -5.80 11.47 11.32
N ALA A 32 -6.59 10.80 12.15
CA ALA A 32 -6.08 10.12 13.33
C ALA A 32 -5.10 9.01 12.95
N GLU A 33 -5.49 8.12 12.04
CA GLU A 33 -4.70 6.98 11.57
C GLU A 33 -4.77 6.89 10.04
N ALA A 34 -3.79 6.25 9.43
CA ALA A 34 -3.79 6.01 7.99
C ALA A 34 -3.04 4.71 7.66
N THR A 35 -3.42 4.07 6.56
CA THR A 35 -2.66 2.94 6.01
C THR A 35 -1.88 3.34 4.76
N PRO A 36 -0.63 2.85 4.59
CA PRO A 36 0.12 3.02 3.35
C PRO A 36 -0.62 2.43 2.14
N SER A 37 -1.39 1.36 2.35
CA SER A 37 -2.23 0.72 1.33
C SER A 37 -3.27 1.69 0.76
N MET A 38 -3.96 2.47 1.60
CA MET A 38 -4.93 3.48 1.14
C MET A 38 -4.28 4.61 0.34
N ALA A 39 -3.13 5.11 0.80
CA ALA A 39 -2.37 6.13 0.08
C ALA A 39 -1.89 5.60 -1.29
N SER A 40 -1.30 4.41 -1.31
CA SER A 40 -0.86 3.70 -2.51
C SER A 40 -2.02 3.48 -3.49
N TRP A 41 -3.18 3.06 -3.01
CA TRP A 41 -4.39 2.86 -3.81
C TRP A 41 -4.88 4.16 -4.43
N LEU A 42 -4.93 5.25 -3.66
CA LEU A 42 -5.36 6.55 -4.16
C LEU A 42 -4.44 7.07 -5.27
N LEU A 43 -3.12 7.07 -5.02
CA LEU A 43 -2.12 7.53 -5.98
C LEU A 43 -2.15 6.70 -7.27
N LYS A 44 -2.28 5.38 -7.15
CA LYS A 44 -2.40 4.51 -8.31
C LYS A 44 -3.71 4.73 -9.07
N SER A 45 -4.80 5.01 -8.37
CA SER A 45 -6.09 5.30 -8.99
C SER A 45 -6.05 6.62 -9.78
N TYR A 46 -5.35 7.65 -9.28
CA TYR A 46 -5.09 8.88 -10.03
C TYR A 46 -4.27 8.61 -11.30
N GLU A 47 -3.18 7.83 -11.19
CA GLU A 47 -2.37 7.44 -12.34
C GLU A 47 -3.21 6.69 -13.41
N GLU A 48 -4.00 5.69 -13.01
CA GLU A 48 -4.83 4.89 -13.93
C GLU A 48 -5.94 5.72 -14.60
N LEU A 49 -6.37 6.82 -13.98
CA LEU A 49 -7.30 7.80 -14.54
C LEU A 49 -6.62 8.92 -15.34
N GLY A 50 -5.29 8.96 -15.39
CA GLY A 50 -4.52 10.03 -16.05
C GLY A 50 -4.53 11.36 -15.30
N ILE A 51 -4.81 11.36 -14.00
CA ILE A 51 -4.75 12.53 -13.11
C ILE A 51 -3.30 12.69 -12.65
N SER A 52 -2.65 13.80 -13.04
CA SER A 52 -1.23 14.06 -12.73
C SER A 52 -0.96 15.39 -12.04
N ASP A 53 -1.91 16.33 -12.07
CA ASP A 53 -1.76 17.69 -11.52
C ASP A 53 -2.34 17.84 -10.10
N VAL A 54 -2.47 16.73 -9.36
CA VAL A 54 -3.02 16.73 -8.00
C VAL A 54 -1.94 16.35 -6.98
N ALA A 55 -1.78 17.17 -5.95
CA ALA A 55 -0.96 16.88 -4.79
C ALA A 55 -1.78 16.32 -3.62
N VAL A 56 -1.20 15.36 -2.90
CA VAL A 56 -1.82 14.71 -1.74
C VAL A 56 -0.88 14.85 -0.55
N GLU A 57 -1.33 15.57 0.49
CA GLU A 57 -0.56 15.85 1.69
C GLU A 57 -1.25 15.20 2.89
N LEU A 58 -0.61 14.19 3.48
CA LEU A 58 -1.16 13.40 4.58
C LEU A 58 -0.47 13.76 5.90
N ILE A 59 -1.27 14.09 6.91
CA ILE A 59 -0.83 14.27 8.29
C ILE A 59 -1.53 13.25 9.18
N ILE A 60 -0.73 12.42 9.87
CA ILE A 60 -1.20 11.42 10.82
C ILE A 60 -1.05 11.95 12.24
N CYS A 61 -2.15 11.97 13.00
CA CYS A 61 -2.23 12.68 14.27
C CYS A 61 -2.08 11.80 15.52
N SER A 62 -2.32 10.49 15.43
CA SER A 62 -2.29 9.59 16.59
C SER A 62 -0.88 9.22 17.07
N THR A 63 0.16 9.59 16.32
CA THR A 63 1.57 9.23 16.58
C THR A 63 2.08 9.65 17.95
N LEU A 64 1.57 10.76 18.51
CA LEU A 64 1.94 11.25 19.84
C LEU A 64 1.54 10.31 20.98
N ASN A 65 0.40 9.64 20.85
CA ASN A 65 -0.20 8.87 21.95
C ASN A 65 -0.05 7.37 21.74
N LYS A 66 -0.10 6.90 20.48
CA LYS A 66 -0.04 5.47 20.12
C LYS A 66 1.31 5.03 19.56
N GLY A 67 2.18 5.97 19.17
CA GLY A 67 3.33 5.66 18.33
C GLY A 67 2.90 5.27 16.91
N MET A 68 3.79 4.59 16.20
CA MET A 68 3.54 4.07 14.85
C MET A 68 4.19 2.71 14.67
N ASP A 69 3.56 1.82 13.91
CA ASP A 69 4.19 0.56 13.51
C ASP A 69 5.36 0.85 12.54
N LYS A 70 6.51 0.22 12.79
CA LYS A 70 7.75 0.49 12.05
C LYS A 70 7.61 0.11 10.58
N GLU A 71 6.90 -0.96 10.27
CA GLU A 71 6.69 -1.45 8.92
C GLU A 71 5.74 -0.51 8.14
N LEU A 72 4.71 0.03 8.82
CA LEU A 72 3.89 1.10 8.24
C LEU A 72 4.72 2.37 7.97
N HIS A 73 5.59 2.76 8.90
CA HIS A 73 6.48 3.91 8.75
C HIS A 73 7.40 3.80 7.52
N GLU A 74 8.09 2.66 7.37
CA GLU A 74 8.97 2.44 6.22
C GLU A 74 8.18 2.45 4.91
N SER A 75 6.97 1.87 4.87
CA SER A 75 6.13 1.93 3.68
C SER A 75 5.67 3.36 3.34
N PHE A 76 5.33 4.19 4.34
CA PHE A 76 5.05 5.61 4.10
C PHE A 76 6.27 6.40 3.61
N LYS A 77 7.46 6.11 4.15
CA LYS A 77 8.72 6.68 3.67
C LYS A 77 9.01 6.30 2.23
N GLU A 78 8.75 5.06 1.83
CA GLU A 78 8.89 4.66 0.44
C GLU A 78 7.94 5.45 -0.46
N LEU A 79 6.65 5.58 -0.07
CA LEU A 79 5.64 6.31 -0.83
C LEU A 79 5.97 7.81 -1.00
N HIS A 80 6.44 8.46 0.06
CA HIS A 80 6.86 9.87 0.04
C HIS A 80 8.24 10.06 -0.61
N GLY A 81 9.11 9.06 -0.50
CA GLY A 81 10.50 9.14 -0.90
C GLY A 81 10.73 9.24 -2.42
N THR A 82 12.00 9.33 -2.79
CA THR A 82 12.41 9.53 -4.19
C THR A 82 12.14 8.32 -5.08
N ARG A 83 11.96 7.13 -4.51
CA ARG A 83 11.74 5.87 -5.25
C ARG A 83 10.56 5.96 -6.21
N TYR A 84 9.52 6.71 -5.84
CA TYR A 84 8.34 6.94 -6.67
C TYR A 84 8.22 8.40 -7.16
N SER A 85 9.20 9.25 -6.93
CA SER A 85 9.10 10.70 -7.21
C SER A 85 8.79 11.05 -8.67
N ASP A 86 9.22 10.23 -9.63
CA ASP A 86 8.90 10.43 -11.05
C ASP A 86 7.41 10.23 -11.39
N LYS A 87 6.66 9.52 -10.54
CA LYS A 87 5.23 9.18 -10.76
C LYS A 87 4.31 9.73 -9.68
N TRP A 88 4.72 9.64 -8.42
CA TRP A 88 3.97 10.02 -7.22
C TRP A 88 4.66 11.14 -6.45
N GLY A 89 5.51 11.94 -7.11
CA GLY A 89 6.24 13.07 -6.50
C GLY A 89 5.37 14.17 -5.90
N ASN A 90 4.05 14.09 -6.06
CA ASN A 90 3.09 15.01 -5.45
C ASN A 90 2.50 14.47 -4.13
N PHE A 91 3.01 13.35 -3.60
CA PHE A 91 2.60 12.81 -2.31
C PHE A 91 3.57 13.23 -1.20
N SER A 92 3.02 13.73 -0.08
CA SER A 92 3.78 13.93 1.14
C SER A 92 3.07 13.30 2.34
N CYS A 93 3.87 12.81 3.28
CA CYS A 93 3.37 12.24 4.52
C CYS A 93 4.17 12.79 5.70
N GLY A 94 3.46 13.20 6.75
CA GLY A 94 4.04 13.67 8.00
C GLY A 94 3.28 13.21 9.22
N TYR A 95 3.95 13.29 10.37
CA TYR A 95 3.44 12.92 11.67
C TYR A 95 3.31 14.14 12.56
N LEU A 96 2.22 14.23 13.31
CA LEU A 96 2.08 15.24 14.34
C LEU A 96 3.06 14.91 15.48
N ILE A 97 3.95 15.85 15.81
CA ILE A 97 5.02 15.68 16.81
C ILE A 97 4.87 16.58 18.03
N HIS A 98 3.90 17.51 18.02
CA HIS A 98 3.61 18.39 19.16
C HIS A 98 2.10 18.50 19.44
N PRO A 99 1.69 18.60 20.72
CA PRO A 99 0.29 18.68 21.14
C PRO A 99 -0.41 19.99 20.69
N PRO A 100 -1.76 20.04 20.67
CA PRO A 100 -2.70 18.98 21.06
C PRO A 100 -2.80 17.83 20.04
N ALA A 101 -3.01 16.61 20.55
CA ALA A 101 -3.33 15.45 19.73
C ALA A 101 -4.75 15.56 19.16
N LEU A 102 -4.92 15.20 17.89
CA LEU A 102 -6.21 15.20 17.19
C LEU A 102 -6.61 13.74 16.91
N GLU A 103 -7.28 13.11 17.87
CA GLU A 103 -7.54 11.65 17.84
C GLU A 103 -8.84 11.25 17.13
N SER A 104 -9.80 12.17 16.99
CA SER A 104 -11.14 11.88 16.44
C SER A 104 -11.42 12.60 15.13
N ASP A 105 -10.52 13.48 14.72
CA ASP A 105 -10.79 14.50 13.73
C ASP A 105 -10.15 14.10 12.39
N ASN A 106 -11.00 13.70 11.44
CA ASN A 106 -10.56 13.36 10.09
C ASN A 106 -11.09 14.39 9.11
N TYR A 107 -10.21 15.28 8.63
CA TYR A 107 -10.52 16.32 7.66
C TYR A 107 -9.90 16.01 6.30
N TYR A 108 -10.69 16.20 5.26
CA TYR A 108 -10.29 16.06 3.86
C TYR A 108 -10.57 17.39 3.18
N ILE A 109 -9.51 18.14 2.90
CA ILE A 109 -9.61 19.54 2.48
C ILE A 109 -9.03 19.66 1.08
N TRP A 110 -9.83 20.18 0.16
CA TRP A 110 -9.42 20.44 -1.20
C TRP A 110 -9.13 21.90 -1.41
N LEU A 111 -8.01 22.17 -2.08
CA LEU A 111 -7.57 23.49 -2.46
C LEU A 111 -7.52 23.59 -3.98
N ASN A 112 -7.71 24.81 -4.47
CA ASN A 112 -7.44 25.21 -5.84
C ASN A 112 -6.53 26.44 -5.77
N ARG A 113 -5.27 26.31 -6.18
CA ARG A 113 -4.27 27.39 -6.13
C ARG A 113 -4.21 28.04 -4.74
N ASP A 114 -3.97 27.23 -3.73
CA ASP A 114 -3.86 27.59 -2.31
C ASP A 114 -5.15 28.14 -1.65
N LYS A 115 -6.30 28.10 -2.35
CA LYS A 115 -7.59 28.50 -1.76
C LYS A 115 -8.43 27.28 -1.41
N PRO A 116 -8.89 27.12 -0.16
CA PRO A 116 -9.76 26.01 0.21
C PRO A 116 -11.11 26.14 -0.50
N VAL A 117 -11.47 25.12 -1.28
CA VAL A 117 -12.70 25.06 -2.09
C VAL A 117 -13.74 24.10 -1.50
N ARG A 118 -13.29 22.96 -0.97
CA ARG A 118 -14.17 21.94 -0.35
C ARG A 118 -13.51 21.38 0.89
N ALA A 119 -14.31 20.98 1.86
CA ALA A 119 -13.82 20.19 2.99
C ALA A 119 -14.88 19.22 3.48
N TYR A 120 -14.42 18.06 3.94
CA TYR A 120 -15.26 17.01 4.50
C TYR A 120 -14.71 16.59 5.86
N THR A 121 -15.61 16.27 6.78
CA THR A 121 -15.26 15.65 8.06
C THR A 121 -15.84 14.25 8.11
N LEU A 122 -14.98 13.27 8.42
CA LEU A 122 -15.34 11.86 8.49
C LEU A 122 -15.12 11.30 9.91
N SER A 123 -15.91 10.28 10.23
CA SER A 123 -15.79 9.56 11.51
C SER A 123 -14.67 8.54 11.52
N GLY A 124 -14.17 8.13 10.34
CA GLY A 124 -13.11 7.14 10.21
C GLY A 124 -11.83 7.68 9.61
N SER A 125 -10.78 6.95 9.91
CA SER A 125 -9.39 7.15 9.51
C SER A 125 -9.17 6.94 8.01
N PHE A 126 -8.02 7.36 7.51
CA PHE A 126 -7.64 7.22 6.09
C PHE A 126 -7.16 5.80 5.76
N THR A 127 -8.09 4.84 5.75
CA THR A 127 -7.83 3.41 5.50
C THR A 127 -8.74 2.87 4.38
N GLN A 128 -8.31 1.82 3.68
CA GLN A 128 -9.17 1.18 2.68
C GLN A 128 -10.39 0.54 3.33
N GLN A 129 -10.26 0.02 4.56
CA GLN A 129 -11.39 -0.52 5.31
C GLN A 129 -12.51 0.52 5.45
N TYR A 130 -12.17 1.77 5.77
CA TYR A 130 -13.17 2.83 5.89
C TYR A 130 -13.70 3.32 4.55
N PHE A 131 -12.85 3.49 3.54
CA PHE A 131 -13.27 4.05 2.26
C PHE A 131 -13.92 3.04 1.31
N LEU A 132 -13.48 1.78 1.33
CA LEU A 132 -13.87 0.78 0.33
C LEU A 132 -14.87 -0.26 0.87
N HIS A 133 -14.96 -0.45 2.20
CA HIS A 133 -15.85 -1.46 2.80
C HIS A 133 -16.94 -0.88 3.71
N ASP A 134 -16.65 0.18 4.46
CA ASP A 134 -17.66 0.84 5.31
C ASP A 134 -18.67 1.62 4.44
N ASN A 135 -19.84 1.01 4.19
CA ASN A 135 -20.99 1.63 3.52
C ASN A 135 -21.66 2.71 4.40
N LYS A 136 -20.92 3.74 4.79
CA LYS A 136 -21.44 4.87 5.57
C LYS A 136 -21.76 6.05 4.66
N GLU A 137 -23.03 6.41 4.57
CA GLU A 137 -23.52 7.55 3.76
C GLU A 137 -23.35 8.92 4.45
N ASN A 138 -22.96 8.94 5.74
CA ASN A 138 -22.88 10.18 6.52
C ASN A 138 -21.56 10.93 6.27
N VAL A 139 -21.46 11.54 5.09
CA VAL A 139 -20.41 12.52 4.76
C VAL A 139 -20.91 13.91 5.14
N ASN A 140 -20.27 14.53 6.13
CA ASN A 140 -20.57 15.91 6.50
C ASN A 140 -19.60 16.84 5.77
N GLU A 141 -20.11 17.53 4.75
CA GLU A 141 -19.41 18.69 4.19
C GLU A 141 -19.30 19.77 5.28
N THR A 142 -18.11 20.35 5.41
CA THR A 142 -17.81 21.35 6.44
C THR A 142 -17.27 22.63 5.82
N ASN A 143 -17.10 23.66 6.64
CA ASN A 143 -16.55 24.93 6.17
C ASN A 143 -15.06 24.76 5.80
N ALA A 144 -14.75 24.90 4.52
CA ALA A 144 -13.41 24.69 3.99
C ALA A 144 -12.35 25.64 4.57
N ALA A 145 -12.71 26.91 4.83
CA ALA A 145 -11.79 27.87 5.43
C ALA A 145 -11.46 27.54 6.90
N LEU A 146 -12.46 27.09 7.67
CA LEU A 146 -12.25 26.67 9.05
C LEU A 146 -11.40 25.40 9.12
N ALA A 147 -11.75 24.38 8.32
CA ALA A 147 -11.01 23.12 8.28
C ALA A 147 -9.55 23.34 7.85
N TYR A 148 -9.32 24.21 6.85
CA TYR A 148 -7.96 24.56 6.44
C TYR A 148 -7.18 25.31 7.52
N THR A 149 -7.84 26.15 8.33
CA THR A 149 -7.18 26.80 9.48
C THR A 149 -6.70 25.77 10.50
N ILE A 150 -7.49 24.73 10.77
CA ILE A 150 -7.11 23.60 11.65
C ILE A 150 -5.93 22.84 11.05
N TYR A 151 -5.97 22.54 9.75
CA TYR A 151 -4.87 21.88 9.04
C TYR A 151 -3.56 22.65 9.15
N MET A 152 -3.58 23.96 8.86
CA MET A 152 -2.39 24.83 8.93
C MET A 152 -1.81 24.96 10.35
N ASP A 153 -2.63 24.78 11.40
CA ASP A 153 -2.14 24.72 12.78
C ASP A 153 -1.47 23.39 13.10
N ALA A 154 -2.02 22.28 12.60
CA ALA A 154 -1.43 20.96 12.72
C ALA A 154 -0.11 20.85 11.95
N GLU A 155 -0.07 21.35 10.71
CA GLU A 155 1.10 21.32 9.82
C GLU A 155 2.36 21.96 10.46
N LYS A 156 2.19 23.08 11.19
CA LYS A 156 3.30 23.74 11.92
C LYS A 156 3.92 22.87 13.01
N ARG A 157 3.21 21.81 13.43
CA ARG A 157 3.57 20.87 14.47
C ARG A 157 3.84 19.47 13.89
N THR A 158 4.02 19.39 12.57
CA THR A 158 4.23 18.15 11.85
C THR A 158 5.69 18.03 11.40
N MET A 159 6.20 16.81 11.40
CA MET A 159 7.47 16.46 10.79
C MET A 159 7.24 15.42 9.69
N TYR A 160 7.91 15.58 8.54
CA TYR A 160 7.78 14.59 7.47
C TYR A 160 8.35 13.23 7.86
N CYS A 161 7.71 12.16 7.40
CA CYS A 161 8.16 10.80 7.67
C CYS A 161 9.56 10.50 7.11
N THR A 162 10.03 11.28 6.13
CA THR A 162 11.33 11.13 5.48
C THR A 162 12.46 11.87 6.20
N HIS A 163 12.16 12.67 7.23
CA HIS A 163 13.19 13.34 8.02
C HIS A 163 13.97 12.33 8.88
N ALA A 164 15.27 12.56 9.01
CA ALA A 164 16.17 11.62 9.68
C ALA A 164 15.93 11.58 11.19
N GLU A 165 15.44 12.66 11.79
CA GLU A 165 15.22 12.84 13.22
C GLU A 165 13.79 12.46 13.67
N VAL A 166 12.97 11.89 12.78
CA VAL A 166 11.57 11.59 13.08
C VAL A 166 11.41 10.57 14.23
N ASP A 167 12.39 9.71 14.41
CA ASP A 167 12.52 8.73 15.50
C ASP A 167 12.81 9.37 16.88
N GLU A 168 13.27 10.61 16.92
CA GLU A 168 13.41 11.38 18.18
C GLU A 168 12.04 11.83 18.71
N TYR A 169 11.03 11.92 17.85
CA TYR A 169 9.71 12.47 18.17
C TYR A 169 8.58 11.45 18.14
N VAL A 170 8.73 10.35 17.39
CA VAL A 170 7.72 9.30 17.23
C VAL A 170 8.28 7.96 17.68
N VAL A 171 7.54 7.28 18.56
CA VAL A 171 7.89 5.92 18.99
C VAL A 171 7.48 4.93 17.91
N PHE A 172 8.44 4.23 17.34
CA PHE A 172 8.19 3.15 16.38
C PHE A 172 8.20 1.78 17.08
N CYS A 173 7.08 1.09 17.05
CA CYS A 173 6.93 -0.26 17.61
C CYS A 173 7.11 -1.29 16.49
N SER A 174 7.92 -2.32 16.73
CA SER A 174 8.00 -3.48 15.84
C SER A 174 6.95 -4.51 16.25
N SER A 175 6.13 -4.96 15.31
CA SER A 175 5.14 -6.02 15.53
C SER A 175 5.76 -7.44 15.59
N GLU A 176 7.08 -7.54 15.44
CA GLU A 176 7.85 -8.79 15.26
C GLU A 176 7.75 -9.79 16.43
N ASP A 177 7.67 -9.33 17.68
CA ASP A 177 7.75 -10.22 18.85
C ASP A 177 6.48 -11.06 19.08
N ASN A 178 5.33 -10.70 18.48
CA ASN A 178 4.08 -11.44 18.65
C ASN A 178 3.64 -12.23 17.42
N VAL A 179 4.11 -11.85 16.22
CA VAL A 179 3.56 -12.33 14.95
C VAL A 179 3.99 -13.77 14.67
N ARG A 180 5.29 -14.12 14.73
CA ARG A 180 5.76 -15.52 14.52
C ARG A 180 5.17 -16.53 15.50
N GLU A 181 5.01 -16.16 16.77
CA GLU A 181 4.47 -17.06 17.81
C GLU A 181 2.95 -17.24 17.69
N GLN A 182 2.21 -16.19 17.31
CA GLN A 182 0.75 -16.29 17.10
C GLN A 182 0.38 -17.02 15.80
N MET A 183 1.21 -16.91 14.76
CA MET A 183 0.93 -17.52 13.45
C MET A 183 1.23 -19.02 13.38
N ALA A 184 2.08 -19.54 14.26
CA ALA A 184 2.36 -20.98 14.34
C ALA A 184 1.17 -21.80 14.91
N ALA A 185 0.20 -21.13 15.54
CA ALA A 185 -0.95 -21.77 16.18
C ALA A 185 -2.20 -21.86 15.29
N ASP A 186 -2.27 -21.12 14.18
CA ASP A 186 -3.50 -20.98 13.39
C ASP A 186 -3.31 -21.31 11.90
N THR A 187 -3.52 -22.59 11.57
CA THR A 187 -3.41 -23.11 10.20
C THR A 187 -4.49 -22.57 9.25
N GLU A 188 -5.54 -21.93 9.75
CA GLU A 188 -6.60 -21.35 8.90
C GLU A 188 -6.21 -19.99 8.31
N ASN A 189 -5.16 -19.35 8.82
CA ASN A 189 -4.82 -17.97 8.48
C ASN A 189 -3.62 -17.83 7.52
N CYS A 190 -3.27 -18.90 6.80
CA CYS A 190 -2.17 -18.90 5.85
C CYS A 190 -2.51 -19.59 4.51
N VAL A 191 -1.80 -19.20 3.45
CA VAL A 191 -1.89 -19.83 2.12
C VAL A 191 -0.51 -20.00 1.50
N HIS A 192 -0.31 -21.11 0.80
CA HIS A 192 0.94 -21.40 0.08
C HIS A 192 0.76 -21.15 -1.42
N LEU A 193 1.61 -20.30 -1.99
CA LEU A 193 1.59 -19.96 -3.41
C LEU A 193 2.87 -20.47 -4.08
N SER A 194 2.71 -21.45 -4.98
CA SER A 194 3.84 -21.97 -5.75
C SER A 194 4.38 -20.94 -6.74
N LEU A 195 5.69 -20.82 -6.80
CA LEU A 195 6.42 -20.03 -7.79
C LEU A 195 6.66 -20.81 -9.09
N LEU A 196 6.30 -22.10 -9.11
CA LEU A 196 6.38 -22.99 -10.26
C LEU A 196 5.08 -22.97 -11.08
N ALA A 197 5.20 -23.22 -12.37
CA ALA A 197 4.07 -23.45 -13.26
C ALA A 197 3.50 -24.88 -13.07
N ARG A 198 2.33 -25.17 -13.68
CA ARG A 198 1.64 -26.48 -13.59
C ARG A 198 2.50 -27.69 -13.97
N GLY A 199 3.58 -27.51 -14.73
CA GLY A 199 4.53 -28.57 -15.09
C GLY A 199 5.63 -28.83 -14.08
N GLY A 200 5.63 -28.13 -12.94
CA GLY A 200 6.71 -28.21 -11.94
C GLY A 200 8.01 -27.53 -12.37
N GLU A 201 7.97 -26.71 -13.43
CA GLU A 201 9.08 -25.88 -13.90
C GLU A 201 8.76 -24.39 -13.72
N THR A 202 9.77 -23.53 -13.76
CA THR A 202 9.52 -22.08 -13.81
C THR A 202 8.88 -21.71 -15.14
N GLY A 203 7.96 -20.74 -15.11
CA GLY A 203 7.37 -20.24 -16.35
C GLY A 203 8.42 -19.62 -17.26
N THR A 204 8.37 -19.86 -18.57
CA THR A 204 9.32 -19.26 -19.52
C THR A 204 9.09 -17.77 -19.75
N ARG A 205 7.83 -17.34 -19.61
CA ARG A 205 7.35 -15.96 -19.80
C ARG A 205 6.19 -15.64 -18.84
N SER A 206 6.22 -16.21 -17.64
CA SER A 206 5.19 -16.11 -16.60
C SER A 206 5.78 -16.24 -15.20
N GLY A 207 5.01 -15.84 -14.19
CA GLY A 207 5.47 -15.80 -12.79
C GLY A 207 6.70 -14.89 -12.65
N LEU A 208 7.76 -15.42 -12.03
CA LEU A 208 9.04 -14.73 -11.83
C LEU A 208 9.76 -14.31 -13.13
N ASN A 209 9.41 -14.92 -14.26
CA ASN A 209 9.99 -14.66 -15.57
C ASN A 209 9.05 -13.89 -16.51
N TRP A 210 8.00 -13.23 -16.00
CA TRP A 210 7.08 -12.47 -16.84
C TRP A 210 7.78 -11.42 -17.72
N GLY A 211 8.77 -10.72 -17.16
CA GLY A 211 9.61 -9.72 -17.82
C GLY A 211 10.54 -10.28 -18.89
N GLN A 212 10.68 -11.60 -19.01
CA GLN A 212 11.50 -12.24 -20.03
C GLN A 212 10.86 -12.23 -21.44
N ARG A 213 9.67 -11.63 -21.55
CA ARG A 213 8.99 -11.33 -22.82
C ARG A 213 9.75 -10.24 -23.58
N ASN A 214 9.54 -10.22 -24.89
CA ASN A 214 10.19 -9.23 -25.73
C ASN A 214 9.70 -7.81 -25.40
N LYS A 215 10.60 -6.83 -25.33
CA LYS A 215 10.34 -5.41 -25.03
C LYS A 215 9.68 -5.15 -23.66
N ARG A 216 10.00 -5.94 -22.64
CA ARG A 216 9.58 -5.71 -21.25
C ARG A 216 10.78 -5.40 -20.37
N ASN A 217 10.52 -4.75 -19.24
CA ASN A 217 11.53 -4.70 -18.19
C ASN A 217 11.77 -6.14 -17.69
N ARG A 218 13.02 -6.59 -17.75
CA ARG A 218 13.41 -7.97 -17.43
C ARG A 218 13.17 -8.34 -15.97
N ASN A 219 13.03 -7.36 -15.09
CA ASN A 219 12.66 -7.56 -13.70
C ASN A 219 11.17 -7.79 -13.49
N GLU A 220 10.28 -7.52 -14.46
CA GLU A 220 8.83 -7.70 -14.22
C GLU A 220 8.51 -9.14 -13.78
N ALA A 221 7.86 -9.28 -12.64
CA ALA A 221 7.42 -10.55 -12.08
C ALA A 221 6.04 -10.42 -11.44
N TYR A 222 5.37 -11.56 -11.23
CA TYR A 222 4.17 -11.65 -10.42
C TYR A 222 4.17 -12.99 -9.67
N ILE A 223 3.49 -13.05 -8.52
CA ILE A 223 3.24 -14.31 -7.81
C ILE A 223 1.93 -14.89 -8.36
N PRO A 224 1.92 -16.13 -8.90
CA PRO A 224 0.70 -16.77 -9.37
C PRO A 224 -0.31 -16.96 -8.24
N LEU A 225 -1.55 -16.54 -8.47
CA LEU A 225 -2.66 -16.75 -7.54
C LEU A 225 -3.64 -17.79 -8.12
N PRO A 226 -3.71 -19.01 -7.55
CA PRO A 226 -4.71 -19.99 -7.94
C PRO A 226 -6.13 -19.50 -7.70
N SER A 227 -7.03 -19.78 -8.64
CA SER A 227 -8.41 -19.28 -8.59
C SER A 227 -9.21 -19.72 -7.36
N HIS A 228 -8.87 -20.84 -6.74
CA HIS A 228 -9.55 -21.30 -5.52
C HIS A 228 -9.14 -20.47 -4.29
N ILE A 229 -7.91 -19.94 -4.27
CA ILE A 229 -7.41 -19.02 -3.24
C ILE A 229 -7.94 -17.61 -3.50
N ALA A 230 -7.94 -17.15 -4.76
CA ALA A 230 -8.56 -15.86 -5.10
C ALA A 230 -10.03 -15.80 -4.64
N LYS A 231 -10.76 -16.92 -4.74
CA LYS A 231 -12.17 -17.01 -4.34
C LYS A 231 -12.39 -17.35 -2.86
N SER A 232 -11.34 -17.58 -2.07
CA SER A 232 -11.49 -17.90 -0.65
C SER A 232 -11.75 -16.68 0.23
N GLY A 233 -11.52 -15.47 -0.29
CA GLY A 233 -11.55 -14.22 0.49
C GLY A 233 -10.26 -13.97 1.28
N PHE A 234 -9.19 -14.74 1.04
CA PHE A 234 -7.92 -14.57 1.74
C PHE A 234 -7.20 -13.26 1.38
N PHE A 235 -7.13 -12.92 0.09
CA PHE A 235 -6.55 -11.65 -0.39
C PHE A 235 -7.66 -10.68 -0.78
N PRO A 236 -7.45 -9.37 -0.60
CA PRO A 236 -8.39 -8.38 -1.08
C PRO A 236 -8.37 -8.35 -2.62
N LEU A 237 -9.56 -8.37 -3.23
CA LEU A 237 -9.77 -8.32 -4.67
C LEU A 237 -10.12 -6.89 -5.12
N ASP A 238 -10.56 -6.73 -6.37
CA ASP A 238 -10.98 -5.45 -6.95
C ASP A 238 -9.85 -4.40 -6.97
N LYS A 239 -8.60 -4.85 -7.19
CA LYS A 239 -7.38 -4.02 -7.19
C LYS A 239 -7.10 -3.27 -5.87
N GLN A 240 -7.71 -3.67 -4.77
CA GLN A 240 -7.32 -3.17 -3.45
C GLN A 240 -5.85 -3.48 -3.18
N HIS A 241 -5.18 -2.55 -2.51
CA HIS A 241 -3.78 -2.71 -2.14
C HIS A 241 -3.67 -3.28 -0.74
N PHE A 242 -2.60 -4.00 -0.47
CA PHE A 242 -2.28 -4.49 0.85
C PHE A 242 -0.76 -4.45 1.06
N LEU A 243 -0.37 -4.15 2.29
CA LEU A 243 1.02 -4.15 2.71
C LEU A 243 1.45 -5.56 3.04
N VAL A 244 2.62 -5.95 2.56
CA VAL A 244 3.26 -7.22 2.89
C VAL A 244 4.58 -6.93 3.57
N VAL A 245 4.76 -7.48 4.76
CA VAL A 245 6.06 -7.54 5.45
C VAL A 245 6.68 -8.90 5.15
N THR A 246 7.92 -8.93 4.67
CA THR A 246 8.59 -10.18 4.32
C THR A 246 9.40 -10.74 5.49
N ASP A 247 9.78 -12.01 5.40
CA ASP A 247 10.64 -12.66 6.40
C ASP A 247 12.03 -12.05 6.57
N ASP A 248 12.48 -11.25 5.59
CA ASP A 248 13.70 -10.45 5.64
C ASP A 248 13.42 -8.95 5.79
N HIS A 249 12.31 -8.60 6.44
CA HIS A 249 11.93 -7.25 6.88
C HIS A 249 11.77 -6.21 5.75
N HIS A 250 11.52 -6.65 4.52
CA HIS A 250 11.13 -5.74 3.45
C HIS A 250 9.63 -5.48 3.48
N THR A 251 9.25 -4.26 3.12
CA THR A 251 7.85 -3.87 2.92
C THR A 251 7.52 -3.84 1.43
N LEU A 252 6.44 -4.49 1.02
CA LEU A 252 5.96 -4.51 -0.35
C LEU A 252 4.48 -4.12 -0.40
N GLN A 253 4.15 -3.09 -1.18
CA GLN A 253 2.78 -2.79 -1.56
C GLN A 253 2.34 -3.74 -2.67
N LEU A 254 1.34 -4.59 -2.42
CA LEU A 254 0.84 -5.57 -3.39
C LEU A 254 -0.65 -5.37 -3.69
N ARG A 255 -1.09 -5.92 -4.83
CA ARG A 255 -2.50 -6.02 -5.22
C ARG A 255 -2.75 -7.27 -6.07
N VAL A 256 -3.98 -7.78 -6.03
CA VAL A 256 -4.45 -8.82 -6.94
C VAL A 256 -4.95 -8.20 -8.25
N GLU A 257 -4.49 -8.73 -9.39
CA GLU A 257 -4.90 -8.24 -10.70
C GLU A 257 -4.78 -9.31 -11.81
N GLN A 258 -4.88 -8.83 -13.07
CA GLN A 258 -4.95 -9.58 -14.32
C GLN A 258 -6.25 -10.38 -14.49
N GLN A 259 -6.37 -11.01 -15.67
CA GLN A 259 -7.55 -11.79 -16.02
C GLN A 259 -7.80 -12.92 -15.01
N ASN A 260 -8.97 -12.88 -14.38
CA ASN A 260 -9.44 -13.84 -13.36
C ASN A 260 -8.63 -13.83 -12.06
N ASP A 261 -8.09 -12.67 -11.66
CA ASP A 261 -7.43 -12.49 -10.36
C ASP A 261 -6.28 -13.49 -10.14
N LYS A 262 -5.52 -13.73 -11.21
CA LYS A 262 -4.53 -14.82 -11.28
C LYS A 262 -3.14 -14.41 -10.85
N ALA A 263 -2.91 -13.14 -10.52
CA ALA A 263 -1.59 -12.59 -10.27
C ALA A 263 -1.62 -11.62 -9.10
N ILE A 264 -0.69 -11.80 -8.16
CA ILE A 264 -0.33 -10.79 -7.17
C ILE A 264 0.86 -10.01 -7.72
N THR A 265 0.75 -8.69 -7.70
CA THR A 265 1.70 -7.75 -8.31
C THR A 265 1.90 -6.54 -7.41
N THR A 266 2.85 -5.68 -7.76
CA THR A 266 3.04 -4.37 -7.12
C THR A 266 2.32 -3.29 -7.95
N PRO A 267 1.61 -2.34 -7.33
CA PRO A 267 0.81 -1.36 -8.06
C PRO A 267 1.64 -0.40 -8.92
N ASP A 268 2.81 0.01 -8.45
CA ASP A 268 3.67 0.92 -9.19
C ASP A 268 4.40 0.23 -10.36
N SER A 269 5.19 -0.79 -10.05
CA SER A 269 6.07 -1.44 -11.02
C SER A 269 6.36 -2.89 -10.65
N ASN A 270 5.85 -3.83 -11.45
CA ASN A 270 6.09 -5.28 -11.29
C ASN A 270 7.57 -5.69 -11.29
N ALA A 271 8.47 -4.77 -11.67
CA ALA A 271 9.90 -4.96 -11.51
C ALA A 271 10.33 -5.11 -10.04
N LEU A 272 9.68 -4.40 -9.11
CA LEU A 272 9.99 -4.42 -7.69
C LEU A 272 9.91 -5.84 -7.12
N LEU A 273 8.84 -6.56 -7.45
CA LEU A 273 8.66 -7.94 -7.00
C LEU A 273 9.74 -8.87 -7.58
N GLY A 274 10.13 -8.65 -8.83
CA GLY A 274 11.15 -9.48 -9.44
C GLY A 274 12.58 -9.12 -9.05
N GLU A 275 12.85 -7.88 -8.65
CA GLU A 275 14.10 -7.47 -8.00
C GLU A 275 14.21 -8.16 -6.63
N TYR A 276 13.14 -8.09 -5.83
CA TYR A 276 13.06 -8.77 -4.55
C TYR A 276 13.40 -10.27 -4.68
N PHE A 277 12.67 -11.02 -5.51
CA PHE A 277 12.93 -12.46 -5.65
C PHE A 277 14.32 -12.76 -6.24
N ARG A 278 14.82 -11.97 -7.20
CA ARG A 278 16.16 -12.20 -7.76
C ARG A 278 17.25 -11.96 -6.71
N ASN A 279 17.13 -10.91 -5.92
CA ASN A 279 18.05 -10.62 -4.82
C ASN A 279 18.04 -11.76 -3.79
N ARG A 280 16.85 -12.24 -3.39
CA ARG A 280 16.69 -13.39 -2.48
C ARG A 280 17.36 -14.66 -3.00
N LEU A 281 17.34 -14.87 -4.31
CA LEU A 281 17.96 -16.01 -4.99
C LEU A 281 19.45 -15.81 -5.32
N GLY A 282 20.04 -14.66 -4.99
CA GLY A 282 21.42 -14.33 -5.36
C GLY A 282 21.64 -14.12 -6.87
N LEU A 283 20.57 -13.81 -7.60
CA LEU A 283 20.59 -13.58 -9.05
C LEU A 283 20.73 -12.09 -9.38
N SER A 284 21.39 -11.78 -10.49
CA SER A 284 21.45 -10.41 -11.00
C SER A 284 20.08 -9.91 -11.47
N ASN A 285 19.86 -8.60 -11.38
CA ASN A 285 18.69 -7.94 -11.97
C ASN A 285 18.49 -8.35 -13.44
N GLY A 286 17.25 -8.73 -13.77
CA GLY A 286 16.83 -9.15 -15.10
C GLY A 286 17.19 -10.58 -15.48
N ALA A 287 17.88 -11.34 -14.61
CA ALA A 287 18.21 -12.72 -14.87
C ALA A 287 16.95 -13.60 -15.02
N TYR A 288 17.08 -14.65 -15.83
CA TYR A 288 16.05 -15.67 -15.95
C TYR A 288 16.11 -16.58 -14.71
N VAL A 289 15.00 -16.74 -14.00
CA VAL A 289 14.88 -17.61 -12.83
C VAL A 289 14.57 -19.04 -13.29
N ARG A 290 15.52 -19.94 -13.11
CA ARG A 290 15.37 -21.38 -13.37
C ARG A 290 14.78 -22.06 -12.15
N LYS A 291 14.20 -23.25 -12.36
CA LYS A 291 13.79 -24.11 -11.26
C LYS A 291 14.97 -24.46 -10.36
N ASP A 292 16.12 -24.72 -10.95
CA ASP A 292 17.35 -25.05 -10.21
C ASP A 292 17.75 -23.93 -9.25
N ASP A 293 17.47 -22.66 -9.57
CA ASP A 293 17.75 -21.53 -8.67
C ASP A 293 16.85 -21.61 -7.42
N LEU A 294 15.56 -21.93 -7.58
CA LEU A 294 14.62 -22.12 -6.46
C LEU A 294 14.97 -23.37 -5.63
N LEU A 295 15.38 -24.46 -6.28
CA LEU A 295 15.80 -25.68 -5.59
C LEU A 295 17.12 -25.48 -4.83
N ALA A 296 18.07 -24.74 -5.40
CA ALA A 296 19.33 -24.39 -4.76
C ALA A 296 19.11 -23.45 -3.58
N TYR A 297 18.16 -22.51 -3.71
CA TYR A 297 17.71 -21.67 -2.62
C TYR A 297 17.12 -22.51 -1.48
N GLY A 298 16.33 -23.54 -1.82
CA GLY A 298 15.75 -24.50 -0.88
C GLY A 298 14.23 -24.41 -0.76
N ARG A 299 13.57 -23.55 -1.55
CA ARG A 299 12.12 -23.33 -1.52
C ARG A 299 11.56 -22.92 -2.88
N THR A 300 10.35 -23.40 -3.21
CA THR A 300 9.72 -23.20 -4.53
C THR A 300 8.36 -22.50 -4.47
N ASP A 301 8.01 -21.98 -3.30
CA ASP A 301 6.73 -21.38 -2.96
C ASP A 301 6.95 -20.28 -1.92
N VAL A 302 5.95 -19.43 -1.74
CA VAL A 302 5.89 -18.46 -0.64
C VAL A 302 4.66 -18.76 0.21
N THR A 303 4.78 -18.55 1.52
CA THR A 303 3.63 -18.61 2.42
C THR A 303 3.17 -17.20 2.74
N PHE A 304 1.91 -16.90 2.51
CA PHE A 304 1.28 -15.68 3.01
C PHE A 304 0.48 -15.98 4.25
N TYR A 305 0.49 -15.04 5.17
CA TYR A 305 -0.32 -15.05 6.36
C TYR A 305 -1.06 -13.72 6.47
N LYS A 306 -2.34 -13.77 6.81
CA LYS A 306 -3.16 -12.57 6.95
C LYS A 306 -3.03 -12.03 8.37
N ILE A 307 -2.55 -10.80 8.53
CA ILE A 307 -2.51 -10.14 9.83
C ILE A 307 -3.85 -9.44 10.07
N ASP A 308 -4.27 -8.64 9.10
CA ASP A 308 -5.59 -8.02 9.03
C ASP A 308 -6.06 -7.84 7.57
N GLU A 309 -7.04 -6.96 7.31
CA GLU A 309 -7.59 -6.74 5.96
C GLU A 309 -6.64 -5.96 5.01
N GLU A 310 -5.64 -5.25 5.53
CA GLU A 310 -4.70 -4.42 4.76
C GLU A 310 -3.22 -4.78 4.98
N GLN A 311 -2.90 -5.67 5.92
CA GLN A 311 -1.54 -6.11 6.26
C GLN A 311 -1.41 -7.64 6.25
N TYR A 312 -0.33 -8.10 5.63
CA TYR A 312 0.03 -9.51 5.48
C TYR A 312 1.51 -9.70 5.78
N TYR A 313 1.87 -10.94 6.12
CA TYR A 313 3.25 -11.38 6.19
C TYR A 313 3.53 -12.38 5.07
N MET A 314 4.67 -12.26 4.38
CA MET A 314 5.11 -13.21 3.36
C MET A 314 6.41 -13.86 3.76
N ASP A 315 6.35 -15.15 3.99
CA ASP A 315 7.49 -15.99 4.28
C ASP A 315 8.03 -16.64 3.00
N PHE A 316 9.27 -16.30 2.67
CA PHE A 316 10.09 -16.98 1.68
C PHE A 316 11.37 -17.55 2.30
N SER A 317 11.48 -17.66 3.62
CA SER A 317 12.67 -18.17 4.30
C SER A 317 12.93 -19.65 3.99
N VAL A 318 14.13 -20.13 4.30
CA VAL A 318 14.45 -21.56 4.28
C VAL A 318 14.87 -21.97 5.68
N GLU A 319 14.47 -23.16 6.13
CA GLU A 319 14.95 -23.70 7.40
C GLU A 319 16.48 -23.78 7.36
N GLU A 320 17.15 -23.16 8.33
CA GLU A 320 18.59 -23.33 8.50
C GLU A 320 18.89 -24.81 8.73
N LYS A 321 19.80 -25.36 7.93
CA LYS A 321 20.28 -26.74 8.09
C LYS A 321 21.25 -26.87 9.26
#